data_AF-A0AAV4EMA1-F1
#
_entry.id   AF-A0AAV4EMA1-F1
#
_cell.length_a   1.000
_cell.length_b   1.000
_cell.length_c   1.000
_cell.angle_alpha   90.00
_cell.angle_beta   90.00
_cell.angle_gamma   90.00
#
_symmetry.space_group_name_H-M   'P 1'
#
loop_
_entity.id
_entity.type
_entity.pdbx_description
1 polymer ?
#
loop_
_entity_poly.entity_id
_entity_poly.type
_entity_poly.pdbx_seq_one_letter_code
_entity_poly.pdbx_strand_id
1 'polypeptide(L)' 'MVLADLGRKITSALKSLSNATIINEEVLNGMLKDICAALLEADVNIRLVKQLRENVRYCKAKCTLKICPA' A
#
# COMPACT_ATOMS: atom_id res chain seq x y z
N MET A 1 19.50 -6.46 7.09
CA MET A 1 19.78 -5.00 7.11
C MET A 1 18.42 -4.36 7.00
N VAL A 2 17.89 -3.76 8.07
CA VAL A 2 16.46 -3.36 8.18
C VAL A 2 15.93 -2.57 6.97
N LEU A 3 16.78 -1.76 6.33
CA LEU A 3 16.42 -0.98 5.15
C LEU A 3 16.26 -1.83 3.87
N ALA A 4 17.09 -2.87 3.70
CA ALA A 4 16.99 -3.79 2.58
C ALA A 4 15.76 -4.71 2.72
N ASP A 5 15.42 -5.06 3.96
CA ASP A 5 14.26 -5.88 4.30
C ASP A 5 12.95 -5.09 4.07
N LEU A 6 12.93 -3.79 4.41
CA LEU A 6 11.82 -2.88 4.09
C LEU A 6 11.62 -2.73 2.57
N GLY A 7 12.69 -2.45 1.83
CA GLY A 7 12.62 -2.26 0.38
C GLY A 7 12.07 -3.48 -0.36
N ARG A 8 12.45 -4.68 0.09
CA ARG A 8 11.91 -5.95 -0.44
C ARG A 8 10.43 -6.14 -0.12
N LYS A 9 9.99 -5.87 1.13
CA LYS A 9 8.57 -5.96 1.54
C LYS A 9 7.69 -5.02 0.69
N ILE A 10 8.09 -3.76 0.51
CA ILE A 10 7.34 -2.77 -0.28
C ILE A 10 7.29 -3.17 -1.76
N THR A 11 8.43 -3.57 -2.34
CA THR A 11 8.50 -3.96 -3.75
C THR A 11 7.66 -5.20 -4.03
N SER A 12 7.66 -6.18 -3.12
CA SER A 12 6.81 -7.38 -3.23
C SER A 12 5.33 -7.03 -3.15
N ALA A 13 4.93 -6.15 -2.22
CA ALA A 13 3.55 -5.67 -2.08
C ALA A 13 3.05 -4.95 -3.33
N LEU A 14 3.85 -4.05 -3.91
CA LEU A 14 3.52 -3.33 -5.15
C LEU A 14 3.46 -4.26 -6.36
N LYS A 15 4.35 -5.25 -6.44
CA LYS A 15 4.35 -6.25 -7.52
C LYS A 15 3.11 -7.14 -7.46
N SER A 16 2.69 -7.54 -6.26
CA SER A 16 1.42 -8.26 -6.06
C SER A 16 0.22 -7.42 -6.47
N LEU A 17 0.23 -6.12 -6.19
CA LEU A 17 -0.84 -5.21 -6.62
C LEU A 17 -0.88 -5.02 -8.15
N SER A 18 0.27 -4.91 -8.80
CA SER A 18 0.37 -4.76 -10.26
C SER A 18 -0.09 -6.00 -11.02
N ASN A 19 0.03 -7.18 -10.42
CA ASN A 19 -0.42 -8.45 -11.01
C ASN A 19 -1.86 -8.81 -10.65
N ALA A 20 -2.45 -8.18 -9.62
CA ALA A 20 -3.82 -8.41 -9.22
C ALA A 20 -4.78 -7.63 -10.13
N THR A 21 -5.34 -8.31 -11.14
CA THR A 21 -6.34 -7.78 -12.07
C THR A 21 -7.64 -7.33 -11.38
N ILE A 22 -7.86 -7.73 -10.12
CA ILE A 22 -9.00 -7.36 -9.28
C ILE A 22 -8.46 -6.93 -7.92
N ILE A 23 -8.49 -5.62 -7.64
CA ILE A 23 -8.02 -5.07 -6.36
C ILE A 23 -9.18 -5.09 -5.36
N ASN A 24 -9.25 -6.14 -4.54
CA ASN A 24 -10.22 -6.26 -3.45
C ASN A 24 -9.83 -5.39 -2.24
N GLU A 25 -10.81 -4.89 -1.49
CA GLU A 25 -10.58 -4.05 -0.29
C GLU A 25 -9.80 -4.76 0.82
N GLU A 26 -9.97 -6.07 0.89
CA GLU A 26 -9.33 -6.97 1.84
C GLU A 26 -7.82 -7.02 1.58
N VAL A 27 -7.45 -7.20 0.32
CA VAL A 27 -6.07 -7.28 -0.15
C VAL A 27 -5.38 -5.92 0.01
N LEU A 28 -6.07 -4.82 -0.30
CA LEU A 28 -5.54 -3.47 -0.13
C LEU A 28 -5.30 -3.12 1.35
N ASN A 29 -6.23 -3.47 2.25
CA ASN A 29 -6.04 -3.25 3.68
C ASN A 29 -4.95 -4.15 4.28
N GLY A 30 -4.81 -5.39 3.80
CA GLY A 30 -3.71 -6.28 4.17
C GLY A 30 -2.35 -5.68 3.78
N MET A 31 -2.22 -5.30 2.52
CA MET A 31 -1.02 -4.64 2.00
C MET A 31 -0.66 -3.37 2.78
N LEU A 32 -1.64 -2.50 3.04
CA LEU A 32 -1.43 -1.29 3.82
C LEU A 32 -0.98 -1.59 5.25
N LYS A 33 -1.52 -2.62 5.90
CA LYS A 33 -1.07 -3.04 7.23
C LYS A 33 0.38 -3.50 7.22
N ASP A 34 0.78 -4.31 6.24
CA ASP A 34 2.14 -4.82 6.14
C ASP A 34 3.16 -3.70 5.88
N ILE A 35 2.81 -2.75 5.00
CA ILE A 35 3.63 -1.56 4.74
C ILE A 35 3.69 -0.67 5.98
N CYS A 36 2.57 -0.44 6.68
CA CYS A 36 2.56 0.36 7.91
C CYS A 36 3.41 -0.26 9.02
N ALA A 37 3.34 -1.58 9.20
CA ALA A 37 4.17 -2.30 10.18
C ALA A 37 5.66 -2.17 9.86
N ALA A 38 6.03 -2.34 8.58
CA ALA A 38 7.41 -2.19 8.14
C ALA A 38 7.92 -0.73 8.23
N LEU A 39 7.06 0.27 7.99
CA LEU A 39 7.41 1.69 8.17
C LEU A 39 7.60 2.04 9.66
N LEU A 40 6.85 1.44 10.57
CA LEU A 40 7.04 1.61 12.01
C LEU A 40 8.35 0.96 12.50
N GLU A 41 8.70 -0.22 11.97
CA GLU A 41 10.01 -0.87 12.20
C GLU A 41 11.19 -0.02 11.70
N ALA A 42 10.95 0.85 10.71
CA ALA A 42 11.94 1.73 10.12
C ALA A 42 11.99 3.14 10.75
N ASP A 43 11.35 3.33 11.91
CA ASP A 43 11.32 4.59 12.67
C ASP A 43 10.61 5.76 11.92
N VAL A 44 9.65 5.45 11.06
CA VAL A 44 8.84 6.45 10.37
C VAL A 44 7.70 6.94 11.28
N ASN A 45 7.51 8.27 11.36
CA ASN A 45 6.50 8.89 12.22
C ASN A 45 5.08 8.37 11.92
N ILE A 46 4.40 7.88 12.95
CA ILE A 46 3.04 7.31 12.85
C ILE A 46 2.00 8.30 12.30
N ARG A 47 2.21 9.61 12.43
CA ARG A 47 1.35 10.64 11.83
C ARG A 47 1.38 10.59 10.31
N LEU A 48 2.57 10.41 9.73
CA LEU A 48 2.77 10.28 8.27
C LEU A 48 2.14 8.98 7.77
N VAL A 49 2.27 7.89 8.52
CA VAL A 49 1.68 6.59 8.17
C VAL A 49 0.14 6.66 8.17
N LYS A 50 -0.47 7.38 9.13
CA LYS A 50 -1.92 7.64 9.15
C LYS A 50 -2.36 8.46 7.94
N GLN A 51 -1.67 9.55 7.64
CA GLN A 51 -1.98 10.38 6.47
C GLN A 51 -1.85 9.59 5.16
N LEU A 52 -0.83 8.73 5.02
CA LEU A 52 -0.68 7.86 3.86
C LEU A 52 -1.91 6.94 3.70
N ARG A 53 -2.39 6.32 4.78
CA ARG A 53 -3.57 5.45 4.74
C ARG A 53 -4.84 6.19 4.34
N GLU A 54 -5.02 7.42 4.83
CA GLU A 54 -6.13 8.30 4.45
C GLU A 54 -6.04 8.73 2.98
N ASN A 55 -4.84 9.10 2.50
CA ASN A 55 -4.59 9.47 1.12
C ASN A 55 -4.84 8.31 0.14
N VAL A 56 -4.43 7.09 0.50
CA VAL A 56 -4.67 5.89 -0.34
C VAL A 56 -6.16 5.55 -0.38
N ARG A 57 -6.89 5.68 0.74
CA ARG A 57 -8.36 5.55 0.77
C ARG A 57 -9.05 6.62 -0.07
N TYR A 58 -8.55 7.85 -0.08
CA TYR A 58 -9.06 8.92 -0.92
C TYR A 58 -8.81 8.65 -2.41
N CYS A 59 -7.62 8.15 -2.78
CA CYS A 59 -7.32 7.74 -4.16
C CYS A 59 -8.22 6.59 -4.66
N LYS A 60 -8.68 5.69 -3.79
CA LYS A 60 -9.67 4.64 -4.15
C LYS A 60 -10.94 5.26 -4.76
N ALA A 61 -11.44 6.36 -4.21
CA ALA A 61 -12.63 7.05 -4.71
C ALA A 61 -12.42 7.70 -6.10
N LYS A 62 -11.16 7.94 -6.49
CA LYS A 62 -10.80 8.56 -7.77
C LYS A 62 -10.40 7.55 -8.84
N CYS A 63 -9.86 6.39 -8.46
CA CYS A 63 -9.41 5.34 -9.38
C CYS A 63 -10.54 4.53 -10.02
N THR A 64 -11.72 4.42 -9.39
CA THR A 64 -12.87 3.71 -9.98
C THR A 64 -13.43 4.38 -11.23
N LEU A 65 -13.06 5.65 -11.52
CA LEU A 65 -13.55 6.38 -12.68
C LEU A 65 -12.64 6.32 -13.92
N LYS A 66 -11.45 5.70 -13.87
CA LYS A 66 -10.45 5.79 -14.96
C LYS A 66 -9.84 4.48 -15.46
N ILE A 67 -10.18 3.31 -14.90
CA ILE A 67 -9.43 2.05 -15.15
C ILE A 67 -10.23 0.95 -15.88
N CYS A 68 -11.41 1.22 -16.42
CA CYS A 68 -11.99 0.33 -17.44
C CYS A 68 -11.58 0.79 -18.84
N PRO A 69 -10.58 0.20 -19.51
CA PRO A 69 -10.69 -0.04 -20.93
C PRO A 69 -11.62 -1.24 -21.16
N ALA A 70 -12.48 -1.12 -22.17
CA ALA A 70 -13.31 -2.18 -22.71
C ALA A 70 -12.51 -3.41 -23.16
#